data_AF-A0A958AKH3-F1
#
_entry.id   AF-A0A958AKH3-F1
#
_cell.length_a   1.000
_cell.length_b   1.000
_cell.length_c   1.000
_cell.angle_alpha   90.00
_cell.angle_beta   90.00
_cell.angle_gamma   90.00
#
_symmetry.space_group_name_H-M   'P 1'
#
loop_
_entity.id
_entity.type
_entity.pdbx_description
1 polymer ?
#
loop_
_entity_poly.entity_id
_entity_poly.type
_entity_poly.pdbx_seq_one_letter_code
_entity_poly.pdbx_strand_id
1 'polypeptide(L)'
;LNYLGVAFLAAGDLKAARKALVEAIQRAWQHGYLFNLMNGFYYVAELLVQESQALDQLAALEHQALAIAALCCVRTQAATWHFFKDKAAQLQAKIEAALPADLRATAIARGQNSTVEEMVNVLLAEANNPTRRNAL
;
A
#
# COMPACT_ATOMS: atom_id res chain seq x y z
N LEU A 1 -6.82 -14.32 -1.92
CA LEU A 1 -6.26 -13.36 -2.89
C LEU A 1 -5.05 -12.61 -2.34
N ASN A 2 -5.06 -12.09 -1.10
CA ASN A 2 -3.86 -11.47 -0.49
C ASN A 2 -2.59 -12.33 -0.67
N TYR A 3 -2.60 -13.58 -0.22
CA TYR A 3 -1.44 -14.47 -0.34
C TYR A 3 -1.07 -14.87 -1.77
N LEU A 4 -2.03 -14.85 -2.70
CA LEU A 4 -1.73 -15.02 -4.13
C LEU A 4 -0.97 -13.80 -4.66
N GLY A 5 -1.38 -12.59 -4.26
CA GLY A 5 -0.64 -11.36 -4.56
C GLY A 5 0.77 -11.37 -3.97
N VAL A 6 0.94 -11.89 -2.75
CA VAL A 6 2.26 -12.08 -2.12
C VAL A 6 3.13 -13.05 -2.91
N ALA A 7 2.55 -14.16 -3.40
CA ALA A 7 3.30 -15.11 -4.21
C ALA A 7 3.80 -14.46 -5.51
N PHE A 8 2.97 -13.65 -6.18
CA PHE A 8 3.39 -12.88 -7.35
C PHE A 8 4.45 -11.83 -7.02
N LEU A 9 4.31 -11.11 -5.90
CA LEU A 9 5.33 -10.18 -5.41
C LEU A 9 6.68 -10.88 -5.21
N ALA A 10 6.68 -12.03 -4.54
CA ALA A 10 7.90 -12.80 -4.31
C ALA A 10 8.53 -13.33 -5.61
N ALA A 11 7.70 -13.56 -6.64
CA ALA A 11 8.15 -13.96 -7.98
C ALA A 11 8.58 -12.76 -8.85
N GLY A 12 8.45 -11.52 -8.38
CA GLY A 12 8.73 -10.31 -9.14
C GLY A 12 7.68 -9.96 -10.20
N ASP A 13 6.56 -10.67 -10.25
CA ASP A 13 5.44 -10.35 -11.16
C ASP A 13 4.56 -9.26 -10.54
N LEU A 14 5.04 -8.02 -10.60
CA LEU A 14 4.39 -6.86 -9.98
C LEU A 14 3.00 -6.60 -10.56
N LYS A 15 2.80 -6.91 -11.85
CA LYS A 15 1.53 -6.73 -12.54
C LYS A 15 0.47 -7.71 -12.06
N ALA A 16 0.81 -9.00 -11.96
CA ALA A 16 -0.09 -10.01 -11.41
C ALA A 16 -0.34 -9.78 -9.91
N ALA A 17 0.70 -9.39 -9.17
CA ALA A 17 0.59 -8.99 -7.77
C ALA A 17 -0.42 -7.86 -7.59
N ARG A 18 -0.28 -6.77 -8.35
CA ARG A 18 -1.20 -5.63 -8.33
C ARG A 18 -2.63 -6.08 -8.56
N LYS A 19 -2.88 -6.85 -9.63
CA LYS A 19 -4.23 -7.35 -9.94
C LYS A 19 -4.81 -8.14 -8.77
N ALA A 20 -4.06 -9.10 -8.23
CA ALA A 20 -4.52 -9.96 -7.15
C ALA A 20 -4.76 -9.21 -5.83
N LEU A 21 -3.90 -8.25 -5.48
CA LEU A 21 -4.00 -7.48 -4.24
C LEU A 21 -5.16 -6.47 -4.28
N VAL A 22 -5.38 -5.84 -5.43
CA VAL A 22 -6.49 -4.89 -5.64
C VAL A 22 -7.83 -5.61 -5.53
N GLU A 23 -7.94 -6.77 -6.17
CA GLU A 23 -9.13 -7.62 -6.04
C GLU A 23 -9.33 -8.09 -4.59
N ALA A 24 -8.24 -8.38 -3.87
CA ALA A 24 -8.32 -8.76 -2.46
C ALA A 24 -8.85 -7.62 -1.57
N ILE A 25 -8.36 -6.39 -1.75
CA ILE A 25 -8.85 -5.19 -1.04
C ILE A 25 -10.32 -4.97 -1.36
N GLN A 26 -10.70 -5.00 -2.63
CA GLN A 26 -12.08 -4.78 -3.06
C GLN A 26 -13.04 -5.77 -2.40
N ARG A 27 -12.72 -7.08 -2.45
CA ARG A 27 -13.55 -8.11 -1.83
C ARG A 27 -13.56 -8.00 -0.30
N ALA A 28 -12.42 -7.73 0.32
CA ALA A 28 -12.34 -7.56 1.77
C ALA A 28 -13.18 -6.38 2.25
N TRP A 29 -13.19 -5.27 1.51
CA TRP A 29 -14.04 -4.12 1.78
C TRP A 29 -15.52 -4.44 1.61
N GLN A 30 -15.92 -5.03 0.46
CA GLN A 30 -17.31 -5.39 0.16
C GLN A 30 -17.93 -6.32 1.20
N HIS A 31 -17.13 -7.20 1.82
CA HIS A 31 -17.60 -8.16 2.82
C HIS A 31 -17.27 -7.76 4.26
N GLY A 32 -16.72 -6.57 4.51
CA GLY A 32 -16.40 -6.10 5.85
C GLY A 32 -15.29 -6.89 6.57
N TYR A 33 -14.43 -7.60 5.83
CA TYR A 33 -13.32 -8.38 6.39
C TYR A 33 -12.13 -7.48 6.72
N LEU A 34 -12.27 -6.68 7.78
CA LEU A 34 -11.29 -5.66 8.18
C LEU A 34 -9.87 -6.22 8.39
N PHE A 35 -9.73 -7.42 8.95
CA PHE A 35 -8.42 -8.06 9.08
C PHE A 35 -7.76 -8.31 7.72
N ASN A 36 -8.50 -8.90 6.78
CA ASN A 36 -8.01 -9.15 5.43
C ASN A 36 -7.73 -7.84 4.69
N LEU A 37 -8.50 -6.80 4.98
CA LEU A 37 -8.31 -5.47 4.41
C LEU A 37 -6.98 -4.86 4.85
N MET A 38 -6.65 -4.90 6.14
CA MET A 38 -5.39 -4.38 6.67
C MET A 38 -4.18 -5.16 6.14
N ASN A 39 -4.30 -6.49 6.00
CA ASN A 39 -3.27 -7.28 5.33
C ASN A 39 -3.10 -6.86 3.86
N GLY A 40 -4.21 -6.60 3.16
CA GLY A 40 -4.19 -6.09 1.79
C GLY A 40 -3.47 -4.74 1.70
N PHE A 41 -3.74 -3.81 2.62
CA PHE A 41 -3.07 -2.50 2.67
C PHE A 41 -1.57 -2.65 2.86
N TYR A 42 -1.14 -3.52 3.79
CA TYR A 42 0.29 -3.79 3.99
C TYR A 42 0.96 -4.30 2.71
N TYR A 43 0.38 -5.30 2.03
CA TYR A 43 1.00 -5.87 0.83
C TYR A 43 0.94 -4.93 -0.38
N VAL A 44 -0.08 -4.07 -0.47
CA VAL A 44 -0.09 -3.01 -1.50
C VAL A 44 0.98 -1.96 -1.21
N ALA A 45 1.23 -1.61 0.05
CA ALA A 45 2.36 -0.72 0.38
C ALA A 45 3.71 -1.34 -0.02
N GLU A 46 3.89 -2.65 0.19
CA GLU A 46 5.08 -3.38 -0.26
C GLU A 46 5.22 -3.38 -1.78
N LEU A 47 4.12 -3.62 -2.51
CA LEU A 47 4.07 -3.51 -3.97
C LEU A 47 4.48 -2.11 -4.46
N LEU A 48 3.88 -1.05 -3.90
CA LEU A 48 4.17 0.34 -4.30
C LEU A 48 5.65 0.69 -4.12
N VAL A 49 6.29 0.18 -3.05
CA VAL A 49 7.73 0.38 -2.84
C VAL A 49 8.54 -0.33 -3.93
N GLN A 50 8.18 -1.55 -4.30
CA GLN A 50 8.89 -2.27 -5.37
C GLN A 50 8.71 -1.59 -6.73
N GLU A 51 7.49 -1.18 -7.07
CA GLU A 51 7.21 -0.47 -8.33
C GLU A 51 7.93 0.88 -8.39
N SER A 52 8.06 1.59 -7.26
CA SER A 52 8.77 2.88 -7.21
C SER A 52 10.22 2.80 -7.71
N GLN A 53 10.84 1.62 -7.66
CA GLN A 53 12.23 1.42 -8.11
C GLN A 53 12.37 1.52 -9.64
N ALA A 54 11.30 1.29 -10.38
CA ALA A 54 11.28 1.33 -11.85
C ALA A 54 10.68 2.63 -12.40
N LEU A 55 10.22 3.54 -11.53
CA LEU A 55 9.55 4.77 -11.91
C LEU A 55 10.54 5.95 -11.98
N ASP A 56 10.13 7.01 -12.67
CA ASP A 56 10.80 8.30 -12.55
C ASP A 56 10.72 8.85 -11.12
N GLN A 57 11.59 9.80 -10.80
CA GLN A 57 11.75 10.30 -9.44
C GLN A 57 10.46 10.83 -8.82
N LEU A 58 9.61 11.52 -9.61
CA LEU A 58 8.39 12.12 -9.06
C LEU A 58 7.35 11.03 -8.79
N ALA A 59 7.13 10.13 -9.76
CA ALA A 59 6.20 9.02 -9.60
C ALA A 59 6.63 8.04 -8.50
N ALA A 60 7.94 7.81 -8.34
CA ALA A 60 8.50 7.01 -7.26
C ALA A 60 8.19 7.60 -5.88
N LEU A 61 8.36 8.92 -5.72
CA LEU A 61 8.04 9.62 -4.47
C LEU A 61 6.55 9.56 -4.14
N GLU A 62 5.67 9.68 -5.14
CA GLU A 62 4.22 9.55 -4.95
C GLU A 62 3.82 8.13 -4.49
N HIS A 63 4.40 7.10 -5.10
CA HIS A 63 4.19 5.71 -4.68
C HIS A 63 4.66 5.46 -3.25
N GLN A 64 5.83 5.96 -2.90
CA GLN A 64 6.37 5.81 -1.55
C GLN A 64 5.55 6.60 -0.50
N ALA A 65 5.09 7.81 -0.84
CA ALA A 65 4.20 8.58 0.02
C ALA A 65 2.85 7.86 0.24
N LEU A 66 2.28 7.27 -0.81
CA LEU A 66 1.05 6.47 -0.68
C LEU A 66 1.28 5.20 0.15
N ALA A 67 2.43 4.54 -0.02
CA ALA A 67 2.81 3.41 0.81
C ALA A 67 2.87 3.79 2.30
N ILE A 68 3.51 4.92 2.65
CA ILE A 68 3.54 5.41 4.04
C ILE A 68 2.12 5.65 4.58
N ALA A 69 1.25 6.27 3.79
CA ALA A 69 -0.12 6.54 4.21
C ALA A 69 -0.89 5.24 4.51
N ALA A 70 -0.77 4.24 3.63
CA ALA A 70 -1.38 2.91 3.84
C ALA A 70 -0.81 2.20 5.09
N LEU A 71 0.51 2.26 5.30
CA LEU A 71 1.17 1.67 6.47
C LEU A 71 0.74 2.35 7.78
N CYS A 72 0.51 3.66 7.76
CA CYS A 72 -0.06 4.37 8.89
C CYS A 72 -1.45 3.82 9.25
N CYS A 73 -2.34 3.63 8.26
CA CYS A 73 -3.65 3.04 8.50
C CYS A 73 -3.56 1.62 9.10
N VAL A 74 -2.64 0.79 8.59
CA VAL A 74 -2.40 -0.56 9.13
C VAL A 74 -2.00 -0.49 10.62
N ARG A 75 -1.14 0.44 10.99
CA ARG A 75 -0.65 0.60 12.37
C ARG A 75 -1.73 1.09 13.33
N THR A 76 -2.56 2.05 12.90
CA THR A 76 -3.57 2.70 13.75
C THR A 76 -4.83 1.87 13.91
N GLN A 77 -5.18 1.04 12.91
CA GLN A 77 -6.42 0.28 12.96
C GLN A 77 -6.42 -0.78 14.08
N ALA A 78 -7.51 -0.82 14.86
CA ALA A 78 -7.65 -1.74 15.99
C ALA A 78 -7.73 -3.21 15.55
N ALA A 79 -8.34 -3.47 14.39
CA ALA A 79 -8.50 -4.82 13.84
C ALA A 79 -7.20 -5.43 13.28
N THR A 80 -6.11 -4.67 13.17
CA THR A 80 -4.84 -5.17 12.66
C THR A 80 -4.14 -6.01 13.72
N TRP A 81 -3.69 -7.21 13.32
CA TRP A 81 -2.84 -8.04 14.17
C TRP A 81 -1.51 -7.36 14.47
N HIS A 82 -1.03 -7.50 15.71
CA HIS A 82 0.19 -6.83 16.17
C HIS A 82 1.40 -7.10 15.26
N PHE A 83 1.56 -8.33 14.79
CA PHE A 83 2.60 -8.71 13.84
C PHE A 83 2.62 -7.82 12.57
N PHE A 84 1.45 -7.46 12.03
CA PHE A 84 1.38 -6.58 10.86
C PHE A 84 1.63 -5.12 11.20
N LYS A 85 1.36 -4.69 12.44
CA LYS A 85 1.74 -3.35 12.92
C LYS A 85 3.26 -3.21 13.00
N ASP A 86 3.94 -4.24 13.49
CA ASP A 86 5.41 -4.27 13.58
C ASP A 86 6.04 -4.28 12.18
N LYS A 87 5.55 -5.15 11.29
CA LYS A 87 5.99 -5.16 9.89
C LYS A 87 5.76 -3.82 9.21
N ALA A 88 4.61 -3.20 9.44
CA ALA A 88 4.31 -1.91 8.86
C ALA A 88 5.25 -0.81 9.37
N ALA A 89 5.57 -0.81 10.67
CA ALA A 89 6.54 0.12 11.23
C ALA A 89 7.95 -0.08 10.64
N GLN A 90 8.39 -1.33 10.48
CA GLN A 90 9.68 -1.66 9.87
C GLN A 90 9.77 -1.23 8.40
N LEU A 91 8.72 -1.50 7.61
CA LEU A 91 8.68 -1.10 6.21
C LEU A 91 8.62 0.43 6.10
N GLN A 92 7.80 1.10 6.91
CA GLN A 92 7.70 2.55 6.95
C GLN A 92 9.07 3.19 7.25
N ALA A 93 9.80 2.72 8.26
CA ALA A 93 11.12 3.24 8.58
C ALA A 93 12.13 3.13 7.42
N LYS A 94 12.05 2.04 6.62
CA LYS A 94 12.90 1.88 5.42
C LYS A 94 12.56 2.91 4.34
N ILE A 95 11.28 3.17 4.13
CA ILE A 95 10.81 4.14 3.12
C ILE A 95 11.17 5.57 3.56
N GLU A 96 10.93 5.90 4.84
CA GLU A 96 11.16 7.23 5.41
C GLU A 96 12.61 7.70 5.36
N ALA A 97 13.58 6.76 5.33
CA ALA A 97 14.99 7.07 5.18
C ALA A 97 15.33 7.62 3.78
N ALA A 98 14.52 7.30 2.77
CA ALA A 98 14.71 7.72 1.39
C ALA A 98 13.86 8.95 0.99
N LEU A 99 12.89 9.36 1.82
CA LEU A 99 11.97 10.45 1.49
C LEU A 99 12.43 11.82 2.02
N PRO A 100 12.21 12.89 1.23
CA PRO A 100 12.25 14.26 1.75
C PRO A 100 11.32 14.44 2.95
N ALA A 101 11.77 15.19 3.95
CA ALA A 101 11.07 15.34 5.24
C ALA A 101 9.63 15.87 5.10
N ASP A 102 9.42 16.83 4.19
CA ASP A 102 8.10 17.45 3.97
C ASP A 102 7.09 16.46 3.37
N LEU A 103 7.55 15.65 2.39
CA LEU A 103 6.73 14.59 1.79
C LEU A 103 6.41 13.49 2.80
N ARG A 104 7.39 13.11 3.62
CA ARG A 104 7.18 12.16 4.73
C ARG A 104 6.12 12.68 5.71
N ALA A 105 6.26 13.91 6.19
CA ALA A 105 5.32 14.50 7.15
C ALA A 105 3.88 14.54 6.58
N THR A 106 3.75 14.92 5.30
CA THR A 106 2.47 14.97 4.60
C THR A 106 1.85 13.58 4.45
N ALA A 107 2.65 12.58 4.07
CA ALA A 107 2.19 11.20 3.92
C ALA A 107 1.71 10.59 5.24
N ILE A 108 2.44 10.83 6.33
CA ILE A 108 2.07 10.38 7.68
C ILE A 108 0.76 11.05 8.10
N ALA A 109 0.67 12.38 7.98
CA ALA A 109 -0.54 13.12 8.34
C ALA A 109 -1.75 12.65 7.54
N ARG A 110 -1.57 12.37 6.24
CA ARG A 110 -2.62 11.77 5.40
C ARG A 110 -3.07 10.42 5.97
N GLY A 111 -2.15 9.49 6.20
CA GLY A 111 -2.50 8.16 6.70
C GLY A 111 -3.13 8.15 8.11
N GLN A 112 -2.80 9.12 8.96
CA GLN A 112 -3.37 9.25 10.31
C GLN A 112 -4.78 9.87 10.30
N ASN A 113 -5.05 10.78 9.37
CA ASN A 113 -6.33 11.49 9.29
C ASN A 113 -7.32 10.87 8.30
N SER A 114 -6.88 9.97 7.42
CA SER A 114 -7.76 9.26 6.51
C SER A 114 -8.58 8.19 7.23
N THR A 115 -9.86 8.13 6.88
CA THR A 115 -10.71 6.99 7.20
C THR A 115 -10.28 5.76 6.41
N VAL A 116 -10.69 4.57 6.87
CA VAL A 116 -10.44 3.31 6.14
C VAL A 116 -11.08 3.36 4.75
N GLU A 117 -12.29 3.91 4.62
CA GLU A 117 -12.99 4.05 3.36
C GLU A 117 -12.24 4.93 2.36
N GLU A 118 -11.76 6.09 2.79
CA GLU A 118 -10.95 6.98 1.95
C GLU A 118 -9.68 6.28 1.47
N MET A 119 -9.00 5.52 2.35
CA MET A 119 -7.82 4.78 1.96
C MET A 119 -8.13 3.66 0.96
N VAL A 120 -9.26 2.95 1.12
CA VAL A 120 -9.72 1.96 0.11
C VAL A 120 -9.90 2.65 -1.24
N ASN A 121 -10.62 3.77 -1.27
CA ASN A 121 -10.91 4.49 -2.51
C ASN A 121 -9.62 4.96 -3.21
N VAL A 122 -8.66 5.48 -2.44
CA VAL A 122 -7.36 5.90 -2.97
C VAL A 122 -6.58 4.73 -3.56
N LEU A 123 -6.47 3.61 -2.84
CA LEU A 123 -5.70 2.45 -3.31
C LEU A 123 -6.34 1.78 -4.54
N LEU A 124 -7.68 1.74 -4.59
CA LEU A 124 -8.40 1.24 -5.77
C LEU A 124 -8.30 2.19 -6.97
N ALA A 125 -8.34 3.51 -6.75
CA ALA A 125 -8.15 4.49 -7.81
C ALA A 125 -6.73 4.43 -8.40
N GLU A 126 -5.71 4.35 -7.55
CA GLU A 126 -4.32 4.22 -7.98
C GLU A 126 -4.11 2.95 -8.82
N ALA A 127 -4.71 1.84 -8.42
CA ALA A 127 -4.66 0.59 -9.18
C ALA A 127 -5.36 0.62 -10.54
N ASN A 128 -6.34 1.50 -10.68
CA ASN A 128 -7.11 1.66 -11.91
C ASN A 128 -6.56 2.77 -12.81
N ASN A 129 -5.52 3.49 -12.40
CA ASN A 129 -4.93 4.57 -13.17
C ASN A 129 -4.32 4.02 -14.48
N PRO A 130 -4.90 4.34 -15.66
CA PRO A 130 -4.49 3.75 -16.94
C PRO A 130 -3.09 4.18 -17.38
N THR A 131 -2.64 5.36 -16.96
CA THR A 131 -1.31 5.90 -17.29
C THR A 131 -0.19 5.06 -16.69
N ARG A 132 -0.46 4.35 -15.58
CA ARG A 132 0.52 3.50 -14.87
C ARG A 132 0.39 2.00 -15.16
N ARG A 133 -0.72 1.55 -15.77
CA ARG A 133 -0.91 0.14 -16.21
C ARG A 133 0.01 -0.30 -17.35
N ASN A 134 0.53 0.65 -18.11
CA ASN A 134 1.35 0.40 -19.32
C ASN A 134 2.86 0.57 -19.09
N ALA A 135 3.27 1.00 -17.89
CA ALA A 135 4.69 1.18 -17.53
C ALA A 135 5.33 -0.09 -16.92
N LEU A 136 4.53 -1.14 -16.69
CA LEU A 136 4.90 -2.44 -16.10
C LEU A 136 4.21 -3.60 -16.87
#